data_AF-A0A8T1F5G6-F1
#
_entry.id   AF-A0A8T1F5G6-F1
#
_cell.length_a   1.000
_cell.length_b   1.000
_cell.length_c   1.000
_cell.angle_alpha   90.00
_cell.angle_beta   90.00
_cell.angle_gamma   90.00
#
_symmetry.space_group_name_H-M   'P 1'
#
loop_
_entity.id
_entity.type
_entity.pdbx_description
1 polymer ?
#
loop_
_entity_poly.entity_id
_entity_poly.type
_entity_poly.pdbx_seq_one_letter_code
_entity_poly.pdbx_strand_id
1 'polypeptide(L)'
;MRVDPAVSKRLQQAAEQLQDAIRSARKRRQSVGDAGESLSGKAWQLPPTVLQTPEQDEYEDDMIEAPQQESLDEKVETDGTSLASGSMLQTPTKGEAEMRAVEVVHDEPDRRNAMESDMRKALDWMQRDVERQARENRAVRETLARAIHDITDVVADFVDKKAANVLVLTAAAATGVSPETDNNASMVQLAPDKVDELVGLWDDALVSWREQNVVEKQELMEGFTLFEEECLARMKAGETSHKLEQERLALEASQQQNYTCSLRQKLESANSVIESLQAQPLRPTTTAKYFKLNY
;
A
#
# COMPACT_ATOMS: atom_id res chain seq x y z
N MET A 1 0.20 12.42 6.90
CA MET A 1 0.33 10.97 7.18
C MET A 1 1.67 10.47 6.64
N ARG A 2 2.48 9.76 7.45
CA ARG A 2 3.68 9.08 6.95
C ARG A 2 3.26 7.68 6.51
N VAL A 3 3.43 7.35 5.23
CA VAL A 3 3.26 5.98 4.71
C VAL A 3 4.16 5.08 5.54
N ASP A 4 3.59 4.07 6.18
CA ASP A 4 4.33 3.16 7.04
C ASP A 4 5.41 2.45 6.19
N PRO A 5 6.71 2.60 6.52
CA PRO A 5 7.78 1.97 5.77
C PRO A 5 7.66 0.44 5.72
N ALA A 6 6.92 -0.18 6.65
CA ALA A 6 6.62 -1.61 6.60
C ALA A 6 5.65 -1.99 5.46
N VAL A 7 4.73 -1.09 5.09
CA VAL A 7 3.78 -1.29 3.99
C VAL A 7 4.47 -1.13 2.65
N SER A 8 5.30 -0.09 2.51
CA SER A 8 6.11 0.12 1.30
C SER A 8 7.06 -1.04 0.99
N LYS A 9 7.64 -1.67 2.02
CA LYS A 9 8.50 -2.85 1.86
C LYS A 9 7.73 -4.10 1.44
N ARG A 10 6.53 -4.32 1.99
CA ARG A 10 5.67 -5.44 1.62
C ARG A 10 5.22 -5.34 0.17
N LEU A 11 4.77 -4.16 -0.25
CA LEU A 11 4.36 -3.90 -1.63
C LEU A 11 5.52 -4.11 -2.61
N GLN A 12 6.72 -3.64 -2.25
CA GLN A 12 7.91 -3.83 -3.06
C GLN A 12 8.31 -5.31 -3.18
N GLN A 13 8.26 -6.08 -2.08
CA GLN A 13 8.52 -7.52 -2.12
C GLN A 13 7.49 -8.27 -2.96
N ALA A 14 6.20 -7.92 -2.85
CA ALA A 14 5.15 -8.52 -3.66
C ALA A 14 5.36 -8.23 -5.16
N ALA A 15 5.74 -7.00 -5.51
CA ALA A 15 6.04 -6.61 -6.88
C ALA A 15 7.25 -7.37 -7.44
N GLU A 16 8.33 -7.53 -6.66
CA GLU A 16 9.51 -8.29 -7.05
C GLU A 16 9.18 -9.78 -7.27
N GLN A 17 8.42 -10.39 -6.35
CA GLN A 17 7.97 -11.78 -6.49
C GLN A 17 7.09 -12.00 -7.72
N LEU A 18 6.19 -11.06 -8.03
CA LEU A 18 5.35 -11.12 -9.21
C LEU A 18 6.17 -11.03 -10.50
N GLN A 19 7.14 -10.11 -10.55
CA GLN A 19 8.02 -9.96 -11.71
C GLN A 19 8.90 -11.19 -11.92
N ASP A 20 9.41 -11.79 -10.86
CA ASP A 20 10.20 -13.03 -10.92
C ASP A 20 9.37 -14.22 -11.37
N ALA A 21 8.11 -14.33 -10.91
CA ALA A 21 7.18 -15.35 -11.36
C ALA A 21 6.87 -15.20 -12.86
N ILE A 22 6.62 -13.97 -13.34
CA ILE A 22 6.39 -13.68 -14.76
C ILE A 22 7.65 -13.99 -15.59
N ARG A 23 8.84 -13.61 -15.12
CA ARG A 23 10.11 -13.87 -15.82
C ARG A 23 10.41 -15.35 -15.89
N SER A 24 10.16 -16.09 -14.81
CA SER A 24 10.26 -17.55 -14.75
C SER A 24 9.26 -18.24 -15.69
N ALA A 25 8.02 -17.77 -15.73
CA ALA A 25 7.01 -18.30 -16.65
C ALA A 25 7.38 -18.05 -18.13
N ARG A 26 7.91 -16.87 -18.46
CA ARG A 26 8.39 -16.54 -19.82
C ARG A 26 9.61 -17.38 -20.23
N LYS A 27 10.59 -17.52 -19.33
CA LYS A 27 11.81 -18.31 -19.59
C LYS A 27 11.49 -19.79 -19.82
N ARG A 28 10.52 -20.33 -19.07
CA ARG A 28 10.06 -21.73 -19.24
C ARG A 28 9.27 -21.95 -20.52
N ARG A 29 8.48 -20.96 -20.97
CA ARG A 29 7.83 -21.00 -22.29
C ARG A 29 8.84 -20.96 -23.44
N GLN A 30 9.93 -20.20 -23.28
CA GLN A 30 11.04 -20.19 -24.26
C GLN A 30 11.84 -21.49 -24.25
N SER A 31 12.10 -22.11 -23.08
CA SER A 31 12.84 -23.38 -23.03
C SER A 31 12.05 -24.59 -23.57
N VAL A 32 10.72 -24.52 -23.58
CA VAL A 32 9.86 -25.53 -24.24
C VAL A 32 9.83 -25.31 -25.77
N GLY A 33 10.09 -24.10 -26.26
CA GLY A 33 10.23 -23.81 -27.69
C GLY A 33 11.57 -24.25 -28.30
N ASP A 34 12.62 -24.38 -27.49
CA ASP A 34 14.00 -24.65 -27.96
C ASP A 34 14.29 -26.16 -28.18
N ALA A 35 13.37 -27.05 -27.80
CA ALA A 35 13.49 -28.49 -28.02
C ALA A 35 12.85 -28.97 -29.34
N GLY A 36 12.36 -28.05 -30.18
CA GLY A 36 11.57 -28.38 -31.37
C GLY A 36 11.76 -27.46 -32.58
N GLU A 37 12.89 -26.75 -32.69
CA GLU A 37 13.18 -25.95 -33.89
C GLU A 37 13.86 -26.77 -34.99
N SER A 38 13.06 -27.58 -35.66
CA SER A 38 13.16 -27.76 -37.11
C SER A 38 11.92 -28.46 -37.60
N LEU A 39 10.85 -27.70 -37.84
CA LEU A 39 9.93 -27.90 -38.94
C LEU A 39 9.04 -26.65 -39.05
N SER A 40 9.41 -25.80 -40.02
CA SER A 40 8.51 -25.02 -40.88
C SER A 40 7.41 -24.17 -40.24
N GLY A 41 7.55 -22.85 -40.38
CA GLY A 41 6.55 -21.87 -39.98
C GLY A 41 5.16 -22.09 -40.61
N LYS A 42 4.15 -21.95 -39.74
CA LYS A 42 2.68 -21.90 -39.95
C LYS A 42 1.95 -23.06 -39.24
N ALA A 43 1.83 -22.99 -37.91
CA ALA A 43 0.95 -23.90 -37.18
C ALA A 43 0.49 -23.35 -35.82
N TRP A 44 0.07 -22.08 -35.72
CA TRP A 44 -0.67 -21.59 -34.53
C TRP A 44 -1.67 -20.49 -34.93
N GLN A 45 -2.64 -20.86 -35.75
CA GLN A 45 -3.93 -20.16 -35.81
C GLN A 45 -5.02 -21.21 -35.81
N LEU A 46 -5.37 -21.69 -34.63
CA LEU A 46 -6.68 -22.29 -34.39
C LEU A 46 -7.48 -21.26 -33.59
N PRO A 47 -8.62 -20.76 -34.11
CA PRO A 47 -9.54 -19.97 -33.30
C PRO A 47 -10.13 -20.87 -32.18
N PRO A 48 -10.59 -20.29 -31.07
CA PRO A 48 -11.11 -21.07 -29.95
C PRO A 48 -12.34 -21.84 -30.40
N THR A 49 -12.26 -23.18 -30.39
CA THR A 49 -13.43 -24.03 -30.56
C THR A 49 -14.31 -23.87 -29.32
N VAL A 50 -15.37 -23.09 -29.46
CA VAL A 50 -16.48 -23.06 -28.51
C VAL A 50 -17.09 -24.46 -28.53
N LEU A 51 -16.94 -25.20 -27.43
CA LEU A 51 -17.75 -26.39 -27.17
C LEU A 51 -19.19 -25.90 -27.00
N GLN A 52 -19.95 -25.90 -28.09
CA GLN A 52 -21.40 -25.84 -28.01
C GLN A 52 -21.87 -27.06 -27.21
N THR A 53 -22.53 -26.79 -26.10
CA THR A 53 -23.34 -27.76 -25.36
C THR A 53 -24.36 -28.40 -26.32
N PRO A 54 -24.64 -29.71 -26.23
CA PRO A 54 -25.62 -30.33 -27.11
C PRO A 54 -26.98 -29.68 -26.89
N GLU A 55 -27.65 -29.40 -28.01
CA GLU A 55 -29.00 -28.85 -28.05
C GLU A 55 -29.93 -29.71 -27.19
N GLN A 56 -30.63 -29.03 -26.29
CA GLN A 56 -31.67 -29.58 -25.45
C GLN A 56 -32.91 -29.72 -26.35
N ASP A 57 -33.18 -30.94 -26.81
CA ASP A 57 -34.47 -31.24 -27.42
C ASP A 57 -35.56 -31.09 -26.36
N GLU A 58 -36.45 -30.12 -26.58
CA GLU A 58 -37.70 -29.95 -25.85
C GLU A 58 -38.58 -31.19 -26.06
N TYR A 59 -38.79 -31.95 -24.99
CA TYR A 59 -39.99 -32.78 -24.84
C TYR A 59 -40.68 -32.33 -23.54
N GLU A 60 -41.77 -31.58 -23.71
CA GLU A 60 -42.78 -31.40 -22.66
C GLU A 60 -43.64 -32.68 -22.52
N ASP A 61 -44.22 -32.81 -21.31
CA ASP A 61 -45.11 -33.86 -20.80
C ASP A 61 -44.45 -35.25 -20.64
N ASP A 62 -44.46 -35.88 -19.47
CA ASP A 62 -45.60 -36.02 -18.57
C ASP A 62 -45.14 -36.45 -17.16
N MET A 63 -46.04 -36.29 -16.20
CA MET A 63 -45.97 -36.66 -14.78
C MET A 63 -45.06 -37.84 -14.39
N ILE A 64 -44.44 -37.77 -13.21
CA ILE A 64 -44.70 -38.67 -12.07
C ILE A 64 -43.84 -38.29 -10.84
N GLU A 65 -44.52 -38.40 -9.70
CA GLU A 65 -44.22 -38.20 -8.29
C GLU A 65 -42.78 -38.40 -7.78
N ALA A 66 -42.49 -37.61 -6.73
CA ALA A 66 -41.39 -37.81 -5.79
C ALA A 66 -41.32 -39.24 -5.24
N PRO A 67 -40.13 -39.66 -4.77
CA PRO A 67 -40.10 -39.97 -3.35
C PRO A 67 -38.87 -39.42 -2.61
N GLN A 68 -39.13 -39.12 -1.34
CA GLN A 68 -38.16 -39.00 -0.27
C GLN A 68 -37.24 -40.23 -0.23
N GLN A 69 -35.98 -40.04 0.16
CA GLN A 69 -35.28 -41.11 0.85
C GLN A 69 -34.34 -40.59 1.93
N GLU A 70 -34.66 -41.07 3.14
CA GLU A 70 -33.95 -40.94 4.39
C GLU A 70 -32.60 -41.67 4.36
N SER A 71 -31.80 -41.32 5.38
CA SER A 71 -30.64 -42.02 5.93
C SER A 71 -30.61 -43.56 5.77
N LEU A 72 -29.41 -44.10 5.53
CA LEU A 72 -28.92 -45.25 6.30
C LEU A 72 -27.38 -45.37 6.23
N ASP A 73 -26.77 -45.46 7.41
CA ASP A 73 -25.44 -46.01 7.67
C ASP A 73 -25.42 -47.51 7.32
N GLU A 74 -24.40 -47.99 6.60
CA GLU A 74 -24.05 -49.41 6.67
C GLU A 74 -22.53 -49.63 6.51
N LYS A 75 -21.92 -50.06 7.62
CA LYS A 75 -20.59 -50.68 7.66
C LYS A 75 -20.68 -52.09 7.07
N VAL A 76 -19.76 -52.44 6.16
CA VAL A 76 -19.38 -53.84 5.94
C VAL A 76 -17.87 -53.94 5.79
N GLU A 77 -17.26 -54.53 6.80
CA GLU A 77 -15.94 -55.16 6.80
C GLU A 77 -15.99 -56.42 5.92
N THR A 78 -14.95 -56.71 5.12
CA THR A 78 -14.61 -58.10 4.80
C THR A 78 -13.10 -58.26 4.61
N ASP A 79 -12.62 -59.35 5.21
CA ASP A 79 -11.26 -59.79 5.40
C ASP A 79 -10.54 -60.29 4.14
N GLY A 80 -9.22 -60.08 4.15
CA GLY A 80 -8.15 -61.05 3.91
C GLY A 80 -8.29 -62.13 2.84
N THR A 81 -7.31 -62.19 1.93
CA THR A 81 -6.65 -63.47 1.60
C THR A 81 -5.21 -63.23 1.16
N SER A 82 -4.28 -63.82 1.93
CA SER A 82 -2.85 -63.91 1.67
C SER A 82 -2.58 -65.29 1.07
N LEU A 83 -1.79 -65.40 0.00
CA LEU A 83 -1.10 -66.65 -0.35
C LEU A 83 0.27 -66.34 -0.96
N ALA A 84 1.24 -67.10 -0.48
CA ALA A 84 2.67 -66.92 -0.64
C ALA A 84 3.29 -67.98 -1.57
N SER A 85 4.53 -67.68 -1.96
CA SER A 85 5.68 -68.61 -2.10
C SER A 85 5.88 -69.46 -3.37
N GLY A 86 7.16 -69.51 -3.77
CA GLY A 86 7.79 -70.54 -4.62
C GLY A 86 8.82 -69.92 -5.58
N SER A 87 10.05 -69.55 -5.17
CA SER A 87 11.23 -70.41 -4.94
C SER A 87 11.58 -71.35 -6.10
N MET A 88 12.74 -71.15 -6.75
CA MET A 88 13.84 -72.13 -6.87
C MET A 88 14.94 -71.62 -7.82
N LEU A 89 16.15 -71.51 -7.27
CA LEU A 89 17.42 -71.48 -8.00
C LEU A 89 17.71 -72.87 -8.59
N GLN A 90 18.23 -72.95 -9.82
CA GLN A 90 19.22 -73.97 -10.21
C GLN A 90 19.97 -73.62 -11.51
N THR A 91 21.15 -74.22 -11.60
CA THR A 91 22.43 -73.90 -12.26
C THR A 91 22.53 -74.15 -13.79
N PRO A 92 23.61 -73.66 -14.45
CA PRO A 92 23.79 -73.78 -15.90
C PRO A 92 24.39 -75.14 -16.29
N THR A 93 23.97 -75.73 -17.41
CA THR A 93 24.74 -76.80 -18.07
C THR A 93 24.69 -76.64 -19.58
N LYS A 94 25.89 -76.47 -20.13
CA LYS A 94 26.24 -76.30 -21.53
C LYS A 94 26.23 -77.66 -22.22
N GLY A 95 25.48 -77.78 -23.30
CA GLY A 95 25.50 -78.92 -24.22
C GLY A 95 25.21 -78.42 -25.62
N GLU A 96 26.25 -78.38 -26.46
CA GLU A 96 26.20 -78.04 -27.87
C GLU A 96 25.54 -79.17 -28.66
N ALA A 97 24.61 -78.86 -29.57
CA ALA A 97 24.57 -79.46 -30.91
C ALA A 97 23.46 -78.87 -31.78
N GLU A 98 23.86 -78.68 -33.04
CA GLU A 98 23.07 -78.76 -34.26
C GLU A 98 22.36 -77.50 -34.81
N MET A 99 23.08 -76.91 -35.75
CA MET A 99 22.60 -76.04 -36.81
C MET A 99 21.39 -76.66 -37.54
N ARG A 100 20.24 -76.02 -37.44
CA ARG A 100 19.35 -75.84 -38.59
C ARG A 100 18.98 -74.37 -38.69
N ALA A 101 19.42 -73.76 -39.79
CA ALA A 101 18.83 -72.54 -40.30
C ALA A 101 17.37 -72.84 -40.64
N VAL A 102 16.49 -72.54 -39.69
CA VAL A 102 15.08 -72.28 -39.97
C VAL A 102 15.02 -70.76 -40.11
N GLU A 103 14.73 -70.28 -41.32
CA GLU A 103 14.20 -68.95 -41.51
C GLU A 103 12.92 -68.85 -40.67
N VAL A 104 13.09 -68.38 -39.43
CA VAL A 104 12.00 -67.83 -38.66
C VAL A 104 11.76 -66.46 -39.28
N VAL A 105 10.70 -66.39 -40.08
CA VAL A 105 10.01 -65.14 -40.36
C VAL A 105 9.78 -64.47 -39.00
N HIS A 106 10.56 -63.44 -38.69
CA HIS A 106 10.33 -62.54 -37.57
C HIS A 106 9.08 -61.72 -37.88
N ASP A 107 7.90 -62.34 -37.72
CA ASP A 107 6.65 -61.60 -37.65
C ASP A 107 6.59 -60.89 -36.31
N GLU A 108 6.96 -59.62 -36.34
CA GLU A 108 7.11 -58.66 -35.25
C GLU A 108 6.01 -58.69 -34.16
N PRO A 109 6.26 -59.31 -32.99
CA PRO A 109 5.50 -59.02 -31.78
C PRO A 109 6.21 -57.91 -30.97
N ASP A 110 7.54 -57.82 -31.07
CA ASP A 110 8.39 -56.94 -30.27
C ASP A 110 8.28 -55.47 -30.65
N ARG A 111 8.05 -55.14 -31.93
CA ARG A 111 7.86 -53.74 -32.34
C ARG A 111 6.51 -53.18 -31.91
N ARG A 112 5.43 -53.97 -31.96
CA ARG A 112 4.12 -53.54 -31.44
C ARG A 112 4.16 -53.37 -29.92
N ASN A 113 4.77 -54.31 -29.18
CA ASN A 113 4.93 -54.19 -27.74
C ASN A 113 5.84 -53.00 -27.35
N ALA A 114 6.90 -52.72 -28.11
CA ALA A 114 7.74 -51.55 -27.91
C ALA A 114 6.99 -50.24 -28.19
N MET A 115 6.22 -50.18 -29.29
CA MET A 115 5.42 -49.02 -29.66
C MET A 115 4.29 -48.74 -28.65
N GLU A 116 3.63 -49.78 -28.13
CA GLU A 116 2.64 -49.66 -27.07
C GLU A 116 3.27 -49.22 -25.74
N SER A 117 4.45 -49.73 -25.40
CA SER A 117 5.21 -49.31 -24.22
C SER A 117 5.62 -47.84 -24.32
N ASP A 118 6.07 -47.39 -25.49
CA ASP A 118 6.47 -46.00 -25.71
C ASP A 118 5.27 -45.06 -25.77
N MET A 119 4.12 -45.50 -26.30
CA MET A 119 2.86 -44.75 -26.21
C MET A 119 2.39 -44.60 -24.76
N ARG A 120 2.46 -45.66 -23.95
CA ARG A 120 2.11 -45.59 -22.51
C ARG A 120 3.04 -44.62 -21.76
N LYS A 121 4.35 -44.69 -22.02
CA LYS A 121 5.31 -43.73 -21.45
C LYS A 121 5.00 -42.29 -21.88
N ALA A 122 4.65 -42.07 -23.15
CA ALA A 122 4.30 -40.74 -23.65
C ALA A 122 3.04 -40.19 -22.96
N LEU A 123 1.99 -41.01 -22.78
CA LEU A 123 0.79 -40.64 -22.05
C LEU A 123 1.09 -40.34 -20.57
N ASP A 124 1.92 -41.15 -19.91
CA ASP A 124 2.36 -40.88 -18.53
C ASP A 124 3.15 -39.56 -18.43
N TRP A 125 3.97 -39.24 -19.42
CA TRP A 125 4.68 -37.97 -19.48
C TRP A 125 3.72 -36.80 -19.66
N MET A 126 2.74 -36.91 -20.57
CA MET A 126 1.70 -35.90 -20.77
C MET A 126 0.86 -35.69 -19.50
N GLN A 127 0.47 -36.78 -18.83
CA GLN A 127 -0.28 -36.73 -17.57
C GLN A 127 0.51 -35.98 -16.50
N ARG A 128 1.80 -36.32 -16.31
CA ARG A 128 2.67 -35.62 -15.35
C ARG A 128 2.86 -34.15 -15.71
N ASP A 129 2.91 -33.81 -17.00
CA ASP A 129 3.03 -32.42 -17.45
C ASP A 129 1.74 -31.62 -17.18
N VAL A 130 0.56 -32.18 -17.47
CA VAL A 130 -0.73 -31.57 -17.16
C VAL A 130 -0.87 -31.34 -15.65
N GLU A 131 -0.53 -32.33 -14.83
CA GLU A 131 -0.54 -32.17 -13.37
C GLU A 131 0.45 -31.10 -12.89
N ARG A 132 1.64 -31.03 -13.49
CA ARG A 132 2.62 -29.98 -13.18
C ARG A 132 2.06 -28.60 -13.53
N GLN A 133 1.52 -28.42 -14.73
CA GLN A 133 0.89 -27.18 -15.16
C GLN A 133 -0.30 -26.79 -14.26
N ALA A 134 -1.11 -27.76 -13.83
CA ALA A 134 -2.23 -27.53 -12.92
C ALA A 134 -1.75 -27.03 -11.54
N ARG A 135 -0.69 -27.62 -10.99
CA ARG A 135 -0.07 -27.16 -9.73
C ARG A 135 0.50 -25.75 -9.87
N GLU A 136 1.19 -25.46 -10.96
CA GLU A 136 1.76 -24.14 -11.22
C GLU A 136 0.67 -23.07 -11.40
N ASN A 137 -0.38 -23.36 -12.16
CA ASN A 137 -1.51 -22.46 -12.33
C ASN A 137 -2.23 -22.18 -11.02
N ARG A 138 -2.37 -23.19 -10.14
CA ARG A 138 -2.90 -22.98 -8.79
C ARG A 138 -2.02 -22.02 -7.99
N ALA A 139 -0.71 -22.23 -7.97
CA ALA A 139 0.22 -21.35 -7.25
C ALA A 139 0.20 -19.91 -7.77
N VAL A 140 0.12 -19.72 -9.10
CA VAL A 140 -0.02 -18.38 -9.71
C VAL A 140 -1.33 -17.72 -9.29
N ARG A 141 -2.46 -18.45 -9.31
CA ARG A 141 -3.76 -17.91 -8.89
C ARG A 141 -3.77 -17.48 -7.42
N GLU A 142 -3.22 -18.31 -6.53
CA GLU A 142 -3.09 -17.99 -5.10
C GLU A 142 -2.21 -16.76 -4.88
N THR A 143 -1.13 -16.62 -5.66
CA THR A 143 -0.24 -15.46 -5.58
C THR A 143 -0.95 -14.18 -6.04
N LEU A 144 -1.69 -14.26 -7.15
CA LEU A 144 -2.48 -13.14 -7.66
C LEU A 144 -3.60 -12.73 -6.70
N ALA A 145 -4.32 -13.68 -6.13
CA ALA A 145 -5.36 -13.38 -5.15
C ALA A 145 -4.80 -12.68 -3.91
N ARG A 146 -3.65 -13.13 -3.40
CA ARG A 146 -2.97 -12.45 -2.28
C ARG A 146 -2.57 -11.02 -2.66
N ALA A 147 -1.97 -10.84 -3.83
CA ALA A 147 -1.58 -9.51 -4.29
C ALA A 147 -2.79 -8.56 -4.45
N ILE A 148 -3.92 -9.09 -4.92
CA ILE A 148 -5.17 -8.32 -5.01
C ILE A 148 -5.61 -7.82 -3.64
N HIS A 149 -5.63 -8.69 -2.62
CA HIS A 149 -5.98 -8.28 -1.26
C HIS A 149 -4.96 -7.31 -0.66
N ASP A 150 -3.65 -7.56 -0.82
CA ASP A 150 -2.59 -6.68 -0.31
C ASP A 150 -2.68 -5.26 -0.91
N ILE A 151 -2.94 -5.15 -2.22
CA ILE A 151 -3.12 -3.84 -2.88
C ILE A 151 -4.41 -3.19 -2.40
N THR A 152 -5.49 -3.96 -2.31
CA THR A 152 -6.80 -3.45 -1.85
C THR A 152 -6.71 -2.87 -0.45
N ASP A 153 -6.04 -3.55 0.48
CA ASP A 153 -5.85 -3.09 1.85
C ASP A 153 -5.11 -1.74 1.89
N VAL A 154 -4.06 -1.60 1.07
CA VAL A 154 -3.30 -0.35 0.98
C VAL A 154 -4.15 0.77 0.39
N VAL A 155 -4.94 0.50 -0.66
CA VAL A 155 -5.82 1.50 -1.27
C VAL A 155 -6.95 1.90 -0.32
N ALA A 156 -7.49 0.95 0.44
CA ALA A 156 -8.56 1.17 1.41
C ALA A 156 -8.17 2.17 2.51
N ASP A 157 -6.89 2.25 2.88
CA ASP A 157 -6.38 3.23 3.86
C ASP A 157 -6.48 4.70 3.38
N PHE A 158 -6.63 4.92 2.07
CA PHE A 158 -6.65 6.26 1.46
C PHE A 158 -8.06 6.79 1.16
N VAL A 159 -9.08 5.96 1.38
CA VAL A 159 -10.48 6.31 1.08
C VAL A 159 -11.33 6.29 2.33
N ASP A 160 -12.58 6.75 2.20
CA ASP A 160 -13.52 6.67 3.31
C ASP A 160 -13.95 5.22 3.60
N LYS A 161 -14.49 4.98 4.80
CA LYS A 161 -14.88 3.62 5.23
C LYS A 161 -15.87 2.93 4.29
N LYS A 162 -16.71 3.71 3.59
CA LYS A 162 -17.70 3.15 2.67
C LYS A 162 -17.03 2.67 1.38
N ALA A 163 -16.17 3.49 0.77
CA ALA A 163 -15.41 3.08 -0.41
C ALA A 163 -14.44 1.94 -0.08
N ALA A 164 -13.78 1.98 1.09
CA ALA A 164 -12.95 0.88 1.57
C ALA A 164 -13.71 -0.45 1.65
N ASN A 165 -14.93 -0.45 2.20
CA ASN A 165 -15.77 -1.65 2.23
C ASN A 165 -16.14 -2.14 0.83
N VAL A 166 -16.44 -1.24 -0.11
CA VAL A 166 -16.73 -1.63 -1.51
C VAL A 166 -15.51 -2.30 -2.13
N LEU A 167 -14.32 -1.71 -1.96
CA LEU A 167 -13.06 -2.28 -2.45
C LEU A 167 -12.80 -3.69 -1.91
N VAL A 168 -12.94 -3.91 -0.61
CA VAL A 168 -12.74 -5.21 0.04
C VAL A 168 -13.76 -6.25 -0.45
N LEU A 169 -15.03 -5.87 -0.58
CA LEU A 169 -16.08 -6.76 -1.10
C LEU A 169 -15.84 -7.15 -2.56
N THR A 170 -15.42 -6.19 -3.40
CA THR A 170 -15.09 -6.46 -4.80
C THR A 170 -13.83 -7.32 -4.92
N ALA A 171 -12.82 -7.14 -4.07
CA ALA A 171 -11.65 -8.01 -4.00
C ALA A 171 -12.00 -9.45 -3.58
N ALA A 172 -12.92 -9.60 -2.62
CA ALA A 172 -13.43 -10.92 -2.25
C ALA A 172 -14.19 -11.59 -3.41
N ALA A 173 -15.03 -10.83 -4.12
CA ALA A 173 -15.73 -11.33 -5.31
C ALA A 173 -14.77 -11.66 -6.47
N ALA A 174 -13.69 -10.90 -6.64
CA ALA A 174 -12.68 -11.11 -7.67
C ALA A 174 -11.82 -12.35 -7.46
N THR A 175 -11.62 -12.75 -6.20
CA THR A 175 -10.74 -13.87 -5.82
C THR A 175 -11.49 -15.12 -5.38
N GLY A 176 -12.79 -14.99 -5.09
CA GLY A 176 -13.60 -16.03 -4.46
C GLY A 176 -13.21 -16.30 -3.01
N VAL A 177 -12.37 -15.44 -2.41
CA VAL A 177 -11.84 -15.59 -1.05
C VAL A 177 -12.42 -14.48 -0.19
N SER A 178 -13.25 -14.85 0.79
CA SER A 178 -13.66 -13.90 1.83
C SER A 178 -12.48 -13.65 2.79
N PRO A 179 -12.25 -12.39 3.20
CA PRO A 179 -11.19 -12.05 4.16
C PRO A 179 -11.32 -12.76 5.52
N GLU A 180 -12.48 -13.35 5.82
CA GLU A 180 -12.77 -14.05 7.08
C GLU A 180 -12.51 -15.57 7.03
N THR A 181 -12.12 -16.14 5.88
CA THR A 181 -12.04 -17.60 5.71
C THR A 181 -10.63 -18.14 5.96
N ASP A 182 -10.54 -19.12 6.86
CA ASP A 182 -9.33 -19.88 7.18
C ASP A 182 -8.55 -20.34 5.94
N ASN A 183 -7.22 -20.31 6.05
CA ASN A 183 -6.21 -20.68 5.04
C ASN A 183 -6.35 -22.08 4.39
N ASN A 184 -7.39 -22.84 4.74
CA ASN A 184 -7.59 -24.24 4.32
C ASN A 184 -8.81 -24.47 3.43
N ALA A 185 -9.61 -23.46 3.07
CA ALA A 185 -10.84 -23.70 2.33
C ALA A 185 -10.96 -22.91 1.02
N SER A 186 -11.25 -23.67 -0.04
CA SER A 186 -11.65 -23.29 -1.39
C SER A 186 -10.54 -22.92 -2.38
N MET A 187 -10.64 -23.54 -3.54
CA MET A 187 -9.86 -23.27 -4.73
C MET A 187 -10.01 -21.79 -5.10
N VAL A 188 -8.91 -21.02 -5.09
CA VAL A 188 -8.91 -19.64 -5.55
C VAL A 188 -9.45 -19.56 -6.99
N GLN A 189 -10.55 -18.85 -7.14
CA GLN A 189 -11.22 -18.62 -8.42
C GLN A 189 -11.10 -17.14 -8.76
N LEU A 190 -10.17 -16.83 -9.67
CA LEU A 190 -10.06 -15.48 -10.20
C LEU A 190 -11.20 -15.24 -11.19
N ALA A 191 -12.02 -14.24 -10.93
CA ALA A 191 -13.07 -13.75 -11.82
C ALA A 191 -12.55 -12.51 -12.58
N PRO A 192 -12.15 -12.62 -13.87
CA PRO A 192 -11.49 -11.54 -14.60
C PRO A 192 -12.30 -10.24 -14.62
N ASP A 193 -13.61 -10.32 -14.88
CA ASP A 193 -14.49 -9.15 -14.94
C ASP A 193 -14.51 -8.36 -13.61
N LYS A 194 -14.38 -9.07 -12.49
CA LYS A 194 -14.33 -8.46 -11.15
C LYS A 194 -12.95 -7.92 -10.80
N VAL A 195 -11.89 -8.51 -11.34
CA VAL A 195 -10.54 -7.93 -11.26
C VAL A 195 -10.50 -6.61 -12.03
N ASP A 196 -11.09 -6.56 -13.22
CA ASP A 196 -11.14 -5.33 -14.02
C ASP A 196 -11.97 -4.23 -13.32
N GLU A 197 -13.12 -4.59 -12.74
CA GLU A 197 -13.91 -3.68 -11.91
C GLU A 197 -13.10 -3.15 -10.72
N LEU A 198 -12.38 -4.02 -10.02
CA LEU A 198 -11.56 -3.66 -8.87
C LEU A 198 -10.41 -2.72 -9.26
N VAL A 199 -9.75 -2.95 -10.39
CA VAL A 199 -8.69 -2.07 -10.91
C VAL A 199 -9.24 -0.68 -11.18
N GLY A 200 -10.44 -0.58 -11.79
CA GLY A 200 -11.11 0.71 -11.98
C GLY A 200 -11.36 1.43 -10.65
N LEU A 201 -11.85 0.71 -9.64
CA LEU A 201 -12.08 1.28 -8.30
C LEU A 201 -10.77 1.71 -7.61
N TRP A 202 -9.66 0.99 -7.81
CA TRP A 202 -8.36 1.41 -7.29
C TRP A 202 -7.88 2.70 -7.96
N ASP A 203 -8.04 2.82 -9.28
CA ASP A 203 -7.64 4.01 -10.01
C ASP A 203 -8.47 5.23 -9.56
N ASP A 204 -9.78 5.08 -9.46
CA ASP A 204 -10.69 6.12 -8.97
C ASP A 204 -10.34 6.55 -7.53
N ALA A 205 -10.06 5.58 -6.65
CA ALA A 205 -9.63 5.84 -5.28
C ALA A 205 -8.32 6.63 -5.22
N LEU A 206 -7.32 6.26 -6.02
CA LEU A 206 -6.02 6.92 -6.06
C LEU A 206 -6.12 8.33 -6.65
N VAL A 207 -6.98 8.55 -7.66
CA VAL A 207 -7.26 9.87 -8.22
C VAL A 207 -7.94 10.75 -7.18
N SER A 208 -9.02 10.27 -6.55
CA SER A 208 -9.73 11.00 -5.51
C SER A 208 -8.81 11.38 -4.36
N TRP A 209 -7.96 10.45 -3.90
CA TRP A 209 -7.00 10.71 -2.84
C TRP A 209 -5.99 11.80 -3.24
N ARG A 210 -5.46 11.75 -4.47
CA ARG A 210 -4.53 12.76 -4.99
C ARG A 210 -5.17 14.14 -5.00
N GLU A 211 -6.40 14.25 -5.51
CA GLU A 211 -7.13 15.51 -5.59
C GLU A 211 -7.37 16.10 -4.20
N GLN A 212 -7.83 15.27 -3.26
CA GLN A 212 -8.02 15.69 -1.87
C GLN A 212 -6.70 16.15 -1.24
N ASN A 213 -5.58 15.44 -1.49
CA ASN A 213 -4.28 15.83 -0.95
C ASN A 213 -3.81 17.20 -1.47
N VAL A 214 -4.11 17.51 -2.73
CA VAL A 214 -3.78 18.83 -3.32
C VAL A 214 -4.59 19.93 -2.63
N VAL A 215 -5.88 19.69 -2.39
CA VAL A 215 -6.76 20.65 -1.69
C VAL A 215 -6.29 20.85 -0.25
N GLU A 216 -6.07 19.77 0.52
CA GLU A 216 -5.60 19.84 1.91
C GLU A 216 -4.25 20.56 2.02
N LYS A 217 -3.33 20.32 1.07
CA LYS A 217 -2.04 21.02 1.01
C LYS A 217 -2.23 22.51 0.75
N GLN A 218 -3.15 22.87 -0.13
CA GLN A 218 -3.45 24.27 -0.46
C GLN A 218 -4.06 24.98 0.74
N GLU A 219 -5.06 24.39 1.39
CA GLU A 219 -5.68 24.93 2.61
C GLU A 219 -4.66 25.13 3.74
N LEU A 220 -3.75 24.16 3.91
CA LEU A 220 -2.68 24.27 4.90
C LEU A 220 -1.73 25.43 4.58
N MET A 221 -1.36 25.59 3.31
CA MET A 221 -0.50 26.68 2.87
C MET A 221 -1.16 28.04 3.10
N GLU A 222 -2.42 28.18 2.73
CA GLU A 222 -3.21 29.40 2.97
C GLU A 222 -3.32 29.71 4.46
N GLY A 223 -3.59 28.69 5.29
CA GLY A 223 -3.60 28.83 6.75
C GLY A 223 -2.27 29.31 7.32
N PHE A 224 -1.14 28.79 6.83
CA PHE A 224 0.19 29.27 7.23
C PHE A 224 0.44 30.71 6.80
N THR A 225 0.07 31.08 5.57
CA THR A 225 0.26 32.46 5.09
C THR A 225 -0.55 33.47 5.90
N LEU A 226 -1.82 33.17 6.21
CA LEU A 226 -2.66 34.02 7.06
C LEU A 226 -2.11 34.15 8.47
N PHE A 227 -1.61 33.04 9.04
CA PHE A 227 -0.97 33.07 10.35
C PHE A 227 0.31 33.91 10.36
N GLU A 228 1.13 33.83 9.32
CA GLU A 228 2.34 34.64 9.18
C GLU A 228 2.00 36.13 9.06
N GLU A 229 1.00 36.48 8.25
CA GLU A 229 0.50 37.85 8.12
C GLU A 229 -0.02 38.40 9.46
N GLU A 230 -0.78 37.60 10.20
CA GLU A 230 -1.27 37.99 11.53
C GLU A 230 -0.11 38.20 12.51
N CYS A 231 0.89 37.32 12.51
CA CYS A 231 2.07 37.46 13.35
C CYS A 231 2.86 38.74 13.02
N LEU A 232 3.07 39.02 11.74
CA LEU A 232 3.74 40.24 11.28
C LEU A 232 2.94 41.49 11.66
N ALA A 233 1.62 41.45 11.54
CA ALA A 233 0.75 42.56 11.94
C ALA A 233 0.84 42.83 13.45
N ARG A 234 0.78 41.78 14.28
CA ARG A 234 0.94 41.90 15.74
C ARG A 234 2.31 42.43 16.13
N MET A 235 3.37 41.95 15.48
CA MET A 235 4.73 42.42 15.71
C MET A 235 4.87 43.91 15.38
N LYS A 236 4.39 44.34 14.20
CA LYS A 236 4.39 45.77 13.80
C LYS A 236 3.57 46.63 14.76
N ALA A 237 2.39 46.16 15.17
CA ALA A 237 1.58 46.87 16.17
C ALA A 237 2.35 47.02 17.49
N GLY A 238 3.01 45.95 17.96
CA GLY A 238 3.87 45.99 19.14
C GLY A 238 5.03 46.98 19.02
N GLU A 239 5.73 46.98 17.87
CA GLU A 239 6.81 47.92 17.59
C GLU A 239 6.32 49.38 17.61
N THR A 240 5.19 49.66 16.95
CA THR A 240 4.61 51.02 16.95
C THR A 240 4.17 51.47 18.35
N SER A 241 3.58 50.58 19.15
CA SER A 241 3.19 50.89 20.53
C SER A 241 4.42 51.18 21.39
N HIS A 242 5.45 50.33 21.31
CA HIS A 242 6.68 50.50 22.06
C HIS A 242 7.40 51.80 21.67
N LYS A 243 7.47 52.12 20.37
CA LYS A 243 8.07 53.37 19.89
C LYS A 243 7.34 54.60 20.45
N LEU A 244 6.02 54.60 20.43
CA LEU A 244 5.21 55.70 20.97
C LEU A 244 5.42 55.86 22.48
N GLU A 245 5.48 54.76 23.23
CA GLU A 245 5.80 54.78 24.66
C GLU A 245 7.20 55.36 24.91
N GLN A 246 8.20 54.96 24.12
CA GLN A 246 9.56 55.47 24.24
C GLN A 246 9.66 56.97 23.94
N GLU A 247 8.96 57.45 22.89
CA GLU A 247 8.88 58.88 22.56
C GLU A 247 8.20 59.68 23.68
N ARG A 248 7.12 59.13 24.26
CA ARG A 248 6.42 59.74 25.39
C ARG A 248 7.34 59.85 26.61
N LEU A 249 8.03 58.78 26.99
CA LEU A 249 8.96 58.78 28.13
C LEU A 249 10.11 59.76 27.92
N ALA A 250 10.65 59.85 26.69
CA ALA A 250 11.70 60.81 26.36
C ALA A 250 11.21 62.28 26.49
N LEU A 251 9.98 62.57 26.04
CA LEU A 251 9.35 63.88 26.21
C LEU A 251 9.09 64.23 27.68
N GLU A 252 8.56 63.29 28.47
CA GLU A 252 8.33 63.48 29.90
C GLU A 252 9.64 63.76 30.65
N ALA A 253 10.71 63.02 30.35
CA ALA A 253 12.04 63.25 30.92
C ALA A 253 12.59 64.64 30.55
N SER A 254 12.45 65.06 29.30
CA SER A 254 12.89 66.38 28.84
C SER A 254 12.13 67.51 29.53
N GLN A 255 10.81 67.37 29.70
CA GLN A 255 10.00 68.36 30.41
C GLN A 255 10.40 68.49 31.88
N GLN A 256 10.65 67.37 32.57
CA GLN A 256 11.14 67.38 33.94
C GLN A 256 12.52 68.05 34.06
N GLN A 257 13.43 67.78 33.12
CA GLN A 257 14.74 68.43 33.09
C GLN A 257 14.63 69.95 32.87
N ASN A 258 13.81 70.38 31.91
CA ASN A 258 13.58 71.81 31.66
C ASN A 258 12.96 72.51 32.88
N TYR A 259 11.98 71.87 33.52
CA TYR A 259 11.36 72.40 34.74
C TYR A 259 12.38 72.55 35.89
N THR A 260 13.18 71.51 36.14
CA THR A 260 14.20 71.53 37.20
C THR A 260 15.32 72.54 36.92
N CYS A 261 15.78 72.67 35.67
CA CYS A 261 16.72 73.70 35.26
C CYS A 261 16.14 75.12 35.44
N SER A 262 14.87 75.35 35.06
CA SER A 262 14.20 76.63 35.26
C SER A 262 14.08 76.99 36.74
N LEU A 263 13.69 76.03 37.59
CA LEU A 263 13.65 76.23 39.04
C LEU A 263 15.04 76.55 39.61
N ARG A 264 16.08 75.83 39.18
CA ARG A 264 17.45 76.09 39.61
C ARG A 264 17.90 77.50 39.21
N GLN A 265 17.64 77.92 37.98
CA GLN A 265 17.97 79.27 37.50
C GLN A 265 17.24 80.36 38.29
N LYS A 266 15.95 80.16 38.59
CA LYS A 266 15.18 81.07 39.45
C LYS A 266 15.75 81.15 40.86
N LEU A 267 16.15 80.01 41.42
CA LEU A 267 16.78 79.93 42.74
C LEU A 267 18.14 80.64 42.77
N GLU A 268 18.99 80.42 41.77
CA GLU A 268 20.28 81.11 41.61
C GLU A 268 20.09 82.62 41.47
N SER A 269 19.09 83.05 40.68
CA SER A 269 18.75 84.47 40.53
C SER A 269 18.30 85.09 41.85
N ALA A 270 17.44 84.40 42.61
CA ALA A 270 16.99 84.87 43.92
C ALA A 270 18.14 84.94 44.93
N ASN A 271 19.05 83.95 44.94
CA ASN A 271 20.23 83.96 45.80
C ASN A 271 21.17 85.10 45.46
N SER A 272 21.41 85.38 44.16
CA SER A 272 22.22 86.52 43.73
C SER A 272 21.64 87.86 44.23
N VAL A 273 20.31 88.03 44.19
CA VAL A 273 19.65 89.21 44.75
C VAL A 273 19.87 89.31 46.26
N ILE A 274 19.74 88.22 47.00
CA ILE A 274 19.97 88.18 48.45
C ILE A 274 21.41 88.57 48.78
N GLU A 275 22.38 87.99 48.09
CA GLU A 275 23.81 88.33 48.26
C GLU A 275 24.08 89.81 47.97
N SER A 276 23.47 90.37 46.92
CA SER A 276 23.61 91.79 46.58
C SER A 276 23.01 92.73 47.64
N LEU A 277 21.91 92.33 48.27
CA LEU A 277 21.28 93.07 49.37
C LEU A 277 22.13 93.01 50.65
N GLN A 278 22.77 91.87 50.93
CA GLN A 278 23.68 91.71 52.07
C GLN A 278 25.01 92.44 51.88
N ALA A 279 25.46 92.61 50.64
CA ALA A 279 26.68 93.34 50.29
C ALA A 279 26.50 94.88 50.26
N GLN A 280 25.29 95.41 50.42
CA GLN A 280 25.10 96.85 50.56
C GLN A 280 25.61 97.33 51.93
N PRO A 281 26.56 98.28 51.98
CA PRO A 281 26.99 98.84 53.25
C PRO A 281 25.82 99.61 53.88
N LEU A 282 25.49 99.27 55.12
CA LEU A 282 24.61 100.05 55.99
C LEU A 282 25.08 101.52 55.96
N ARG A 283 24.43 102.36 55.17
CA ARG A 283 24.63 103.82 55.27
C ARG A 283 24.08 104.25 56.63
N PRO A 284 24.90 104.84 57.51
CA PRO A 284 24.40 105.33 58.79
C PRO A 284 23.49 106.53 58.54
N THR A 285 22.22 106.41 58.91
CA THR A 285 21.30 107.54 58.99
C THR A 285 21.65 108.37 60.23
N THR A 286 22.43 109.43 60.03
CA THR A 286 22.58 110.52 60.99
C THR A 286 21.39 111.45 60.91
N THR A 287 20.48 111.35 61.88
CA THR A 287 19.58 112.46 62.24
C THR A 287 19.56 112.61 63.76
N ALA A 288 20.63 113.20 64.28
CA ALA A 288 20.58 113.95 65.53
C ALA A 288 20.10 115.37 65.19
N LYS A 289 18.95 115.79 65.73
CA LYS A 289 18.64 117.21 65.99
C LYS A 289 17.41 117.35 66.91
N TYR A 290 17.72 117.69 68.16
CA TYR A 290 17.03 118.63 69.06
C TYR A 290 15.50 118.73 68.99
N PHE A 291 14.85 118.37 70.09
CA PHE A 291 13.70 119.13 70.58
C PHE A 291 13.93 119.51 72.06
N LYS A 292 14.08 120.81 72.27
CA LYS A 292 14.09 121.49 73.57
C LYS A 292 12.67 121.51 74.15
N LEU A 293 12.63 121.54 75.48
CA LEU A 293 11.48 121.83 76.35
C LEU A 293 10.61 123.00 75.85
N ASN A 294 9.31 122.93 76.18
CA ASN A 294 8.68 123.98 77.00
C ASN A 294 7.39 123.47 77.66
N TYR A 295 7.36 123.64 79.00
CA TYR A 295 6.26 123.69 79.98
C TYR A 295 5.07 122.73 79.85
#